data_AF-A0AAW3X766-F1
#
_entry.id   AF-A0AAW3X766-F1
#
_cell.length_a   1.000
_cell.length_b   1.000
_cell.length_c   1.000
_cell.angle_alpha   90.00
_cell.angle_beta   90.00
_cell.angle_gamma   90.00
#
_symmetry.space_group_name_H-M   'P 1'
#
loop_
_entity.id
_entity.type
_entity.pdbx_description
1 polymer ?
#
loop_
_entity_poly.entity_id
_entity_poly.type
_entity_poly.pdbx_seq_one_letter_code
_entity_poly.pdbx_strand_id
1 'polypeptide(L)'
;MRRRNGKRGKGMATKKEKTKEQRIKTEKTRLKGIFKDLDENKRKLVTPLIEKAAFMSIELDDLQAKLEKDGWTSEYQNGQNQWGTKKSPEAETYIALSKNYAAVIKQLTELVPAAKRKTSRLAALREE
;
A
#
# COMPACT_ATOMS: atom_id res chain seq x y z
N MET A 1 39.02 -38.00 25.20
CA MET A 1 39.28 -36.74 24.46
C MET A 1 38.18 -36.55 23.41
N ARG A 2 37.15 -35.73 23.66
CA ARG A 2 35.99 -35.54 22.78
C ARG A 2 36.14 -34.21 22.02
N ARG A 3 36.43 -34.26 20.71
CA ARG A 3 36.38 -33.08 19.82
C ARG A 3 34.92 -32.84 19.40
N ARG A 4 34.34 -31.72 19.81
CA ARG A 4 32.99 -31.28 19.44
C ARG A 4 33.06 -30.09 18.46
N ASN A 5 32.28 -30.23 17.40
CA ASN A 5 31.58 -29.21 16.62
C ASN A 5 32.37 -28.16 15.82
N GLY A 6 32.41 -28.41 14.51
CA GLY A 6 32.56 -27.39 13.48
C GLY A 6 31.39 -26.39 13.48
N LYS A 7 31.75 -25.13 13.29
CA LYS A 7 30.90 -23.95 13.08
C LYS A 7 29.80 -24.23 12.04
N ARG A 8 28.54 -24.06 12.44
CA ARG A 8 27.43 -23.84 11.51
C ARG A 8 27.55 -22.40 10.99
N GLY A 9 27.96 -22.24 9.73
CA GLY A 9 27.89 -20.98 9.01
C GLY A 9 26.42 -20.54 8.93
N LYS A 10 26.11 -19.41 9.57
CA LYS A 10 24.80 -18.75 9.48
C LYS A 10 24.79 -18.01 8.14
N GLY A 11 24.28 -18.65 7.10
CA GLY A 11 24.09 -18.02 5.80
C GLY A 11 23.25 -16.75 5.96
N MET A 12 23.83 -15.60 5.61
CA MET A 12 23.10 -14.33 5.51
C MET A 12 22.04 -14.50 4.43
N ALA A 13 20.78 -14.60 4.83
CA ALA A 13 19.67 -14.55 3.88
C ALA A 13 19.61 -13.13 3.30
N THR A 14 20.16 -12.95 2.12
CA THR A 14 19.94 -11.76 1.30
C THR A 14 18.43 -11.60 1.09
N LYS A 15 17.84 -10.54 1.66
CA LYS A 15 16.43 -10.20 1.48
C LYS A 15 16.20 -9.98 -0.02
N LYS A 16 15.63 -10.96 -0.71
CA LYS A 16 15.22 -10.82 -2.11
C LYS A 16 14.19 -9.70 -2.20
N GLU A 17 14.40 -8.72 -3.07
CA GLU A 17 13.41 -7.68 -3.33
C GLU A 17 12.08 -8.34 -3.75
N LYS A 18 10.99 -7.88 -3.15
CA LYS A 18 9.66 -8.39 -3.47
C LYS A 18 9.24 -7.88 -4.83
N THR A 19 8.67 -8.76 -5.65
CA THR A 19 8.04 -8.34 -6.90
C THR A 19 6.83 -7.44 -6.62
N LYS A 20 6.42 -6.64 -7.61
CA LYS A 20 5.22 -5.79 -7.51
C LYS A 20 3.98 -6.59 -7.12
N GLU A 21 3.78 -7.76 -7.73
CA GLU A 21 2.67 -8.66 -7.40
C GLU A 21 2.72 -9.13 -5.94
N GLN A 22 3.90 -9.42 -5.41
CA GLN A 22 4.07 -9.79 -4.00
C GLN A 22 3.77 -8.62 -3.05
N ARG A 23 4.14 -7.40 -3.43
CA ARG A 23 3.79 -6.18 -2.69
C ARG A 23 2.27 -5.98 -2.68
N ILE A 24 1.62 -6.10 -3.84
CA ILE A 24 0.15 -5.99 -3.97
C ILE A 24 -0.54 -7.07 -3.14
N LYS A 25 -0.07 -8.33 -3.21
CA LYS A 25 -0.63 -9.42 -2.39
C LYS A 25 -0.48 -9.16 -0.90
N THR A 26 0.68 -8.67 -0.47
CA THR A 26 0.93 -8.29 0.93
C THR A 26 -0.05 -7.21 1.37
N GLU A 27 -0.24 -6.19 0.54
CA GLU A 27 -1.12 -5.06 0.85
C GLU A 27 -2.60 -5.47 0.85
N LYS A 28 -3.03 -6.29 -0.10
CA LYS A 28 -4.36 -6.90 -0.14
C LYS A 28 -4.65 -7.70 1.14
N THR A 29 -3.69 -8.50 1.62
CA THR A 29 -3.85 -9.24 2.88
C THR A 29 -3.96 -8.29 4.08
N ARG A 30 -3.14 -7.24 4.12
CA ARG A 30 -3.18 -6.22 5.19
C ARG A 30 -4.56 -5.56 5.25
N LEU A 31 -5.05 -5.06 4.11
CA LEU A 31 -6.35 -4.40 4.02
C LEU A 31 -7.50 -5.37 4.37
N LYS A 32 -7.51 -6.60 3.83
CA LYS A 32 -8.53 -7.60 4.20
C LYS A 32 -8.57 -7.87 5.71
N GLY A 33 -7.43 -7.82 6.39
CA GLY A 33 -7.35 -7.94 7.85
C GLY A 33 -8.04 -6.82 8.61
N ILE A 34 -8.04 -5.59 8.09
CA ILE A 34 -8.73 -4.43 8.69
C ILE A 34 -10.25 -4.61 8.60
N PHE A 35 -10.74 -5.15 7.49
CA PHE A 35 -12.16 -5.32 7.20
C PHE A 35 -12.73 -6.69 7.60
N LYS A 36 -11.99 -7.48 8.39
CA LYS A 36 -12.35 -8.87 8.72
C LYS A 36 -13.66 -9.00 9.51
N ASP A 37 -13.97 -8.01 10.34
CA ASP A 37 -15.10 -8.02 11.29
C ASP A 37 -16.38 -7.41 10.68
N LEU A 38 -16.36 -7.07 9.39
CA LEU A 38 -17.58 -6.67 8.66
C LEU A 38 -18.55 -7.84 8.51
N ASP A 39 -19.84 -7.52 8.51
CA ASP A 39 -20.87 -8.48 8.11
C ASP A 39 -20.62 -9.01 6.68
N GLU A 40 -21.10 -10.22 6.40
CA GLU A 40 -20.76 -10.92 5.16
C GLU A 40 -21.17 -10.16 3.89
N ASN A 41 -22.33 -9.49 3.92
CA ASN A 41 -22.84 -8.74 2.78
C ASN A 41 -21.97 -7.52 2.50
N LYS A 42 -21.66 -6.72 3.53
CA LYS A 42 -20.73 -5.59 3.40
C LYS A 42 -19.34 -6.06 3.01
N ARG A 43 -18.85 -7.18 3.55
CA ARG A 43 -17.54 -7.74 3.20
C ARG A 43 -17.45 -8.12 1.72
N LYS A 44 -18.47 -8.76 1.18
CA LYS A 44 -18.55 -9.08 -0.26
C LYS A 44 -18.54 -7.80 -1.10
N LEU A 45 -19.30 -6.80 -0.69
CA LEU A 45 -19.37 -5.51 -1.37
C LEU A 45 -18.03 -4.76 -1.40
N VAL A 46 -17.27 -4.76 -0.29
CA VAL A 46 -15.98 -4.03 -0.21
C VAL A 46 -14.79 -4.80 -0.74
N THR A 47 -14.89 -6.11 -0.95
CA THR A 47 -13.76 -6.93 -1.40
C THR A 47 -13.14 -6.41 -2.71
N PRO A 48 -13.91 -6.08 -3.76
CA PRO A 48 -13.35 -5.48 -4.97
C PRO A 48 -12.69 -4.11 -4.72
N LEU A 49 -13.22 -3.29 -3.80
CA LEU A 49 -12.63 -2.00 -3.43
C LEU A 49 -11.29 -2.16 -2.71
N ILE A 50 -11.18 -3.15 -1.82
CA ILE A 50 -9.93 -3.50 -1.15
C ILE A 50 -8.86 -3.93 -2.16
N GLU A 51 -9.24 -4.72 -3.15
CA GLU A 51 -8.31 -5.21 -4.17
C GLU A 51 -7.80 -4.08 -5.07
N LYS A 52 -8.69 -3.15 -5.45
CA LYS A 52 -8.32 -1.92 -6.15
C LYS A 52 -7.43 -1.03 -5.29
N ALA A 53 -7.78 -0.79 -4.02
CA ALA A 53 -6.96 0.01 -3.10
C ALA A 53 -5.54 -0.55 -2.94
N ALA A 54 -5.40 -1.86 -2.79
CA ALA A 54 -4.09 -2.50 -2.69
C ALA A 54 -3.24 -2.31 -3.94
N PHE A 55 -3.84 -2.47 -5.12
CA PHE A 55 -3.16 -2.23 -6.39
C PHE A 55 -2.71 -0.76 -6.50
N MET A 56 -3.64 0.17 -6.28
CA MET A 56 -3.40 1.61 -6.40
C MET A 56 -2.34 2.09 -5.42
N SER A 57 -2.32 1.57 -4.18
CA SER A 57 -1.29 1.93 -3.19
C SER A 57 0.11 1.59 -3.68
N ILE A 58 0.31 0.39 -4.24
CA ILE A 58 1.63 -0.03 -4.73
C ILE A 58 2.02 0.72 -6.01
N GLU A 59 1.04 1.00 -6.88
CA GLU A 59 1.28 1.81 -8.08
C GLU A 59 1.68 3.26 -7.74
N LEU A 60 1.06 3.84 -6.70
CA LEU A 60 1.43 5.17 -6.20
C LEU A 60 2.84 5.20 -5.65
N ASP A 61 3.26 4.20 -4.88
CA ASP A 61 4.65 4.08 -4.42
C ASP A 61 5.64 4.03 -5.59
N ASP A 62 5.33 3.23 -6.62
CA ASP A 62 6.19 3.08 -7.80
C ASP A 62 6.27 4.37 -8.62
N LEU A 63 5.14 5.06 -8.80
CA LEU A 63 5.09 6.37 -9.47
C LEU A 63 5.81 7.43 -8.66
N GLN A 64 5.68 7.44 -7.34
CA GLN A 64 6.40 8.36 -6.46
C GLN A 64 7.91 8.16 -6.61
N ALA A 65 8.41 6.92 -6.57
CA ALA A 65 9.83 6.64 -6.75
C ALA A 65 10.36 7.09 -8.12
N LYS A 66 9.55 6.95 -9.18
CA LYS A 66 9.88 7.50 -10.51
C LYS A 66 9.94 9.02 -10.50
N LEU A 67 8.96 9.70 -9.88
CA LEU A 67 8.92 11.16 -9.80
C LEU A 67 10.04 11.75 -8.96
N GLU A 68 10.44 11.07 -7.88
CA GLU A 68 11.59 11.46 -7.05
C GLU A 68 12.90 11.36 -7.82
N LYS A 69 12.99 10.42 -8.77
CA LYS A 69 14.18 10.20 -9.60
C LYS A 69 14.22 11.11 -10.83
N ASP A 70 13.13 11.16 -11.58
CA ASP A 70 13.07 11.73 -12.93
C ASP A 70 12.45 13.14 -12.94
N GLY A 71 11.82 13.55 -11.83
CA GLY A 71 11.21 14.87 -11.66
C GLY A 71 9.73 14.95 -12.07
N TRP A 72 9.11 16.08 -11.72
CA TRP A 72 7.67 16.34 -11.92
C TRP A 72 7.33 16.90 -13.30
N THR A 73 8.34 17.30 -14.06
CA THR A 73 8.20 18.01 -15.33
C THR A 73 9.01 17.32 -16.40
N SER A 74 8.50 17.35 -17.62
CA SER A 74 9.21 16.91 -18.82
C SER A 74 9.30 18.07 -19.79
N GLU A 75 10.42 18.14 -20.52
CA GLU A 75 10.57 19.08 -21.61
C GLU A 75 9.62 18.73 -22.76
N TYR A 76 9.17 19.74 -23.49
CA TYR A 76 8.44 19.58 -24.73
C TYR A 76 9.00 20.54 -25.77
N GLN A 77 8.91 20.13 -27.04
CA GLN A 77 9.23 20.97 -28.17
C GLN A 77 8.11 20.82 -29.21
N ASN A 78 7.46 21.94 -29.51
CA ASN A 78 6.40 22.07 -30.50
C ASN A 78 6.94 22.87 -31.69
N GLY A 79 7.33 22.20 -32.76
CA GLY A 79 7.99 22.85 -33.89
C GLY A 79 9.35 23.46 -33.51
N GLN A 80 9.94 24.24 -34.42
CA GLN A 80 11.30 24.74 -34.22
C GLN A 80 11.42 25.84 -33.14
N ASN A 81 10.38 26.64 -32.93
CA ASN A 81 10.47 27.88 -32.12
C ASN A 81 9.68 27.84 -30.79
N GLN A 82 9.08 26.72 -30.40
CA GLN A 82 8.35 26.61 -29.14
C GLN A 82 8.88 25.42 -28.35
N TRP A 83 9.48 25.72 -27.19
CA TRP A 83 9.95 24.72 -26.24
C TRP A 83 9.65 25.19 -24.81
N GLY A 84 9.64 24.27 -23.87
CA GLY A 84 9.41 24.57 -22.46
C GLY A 84 9.26 23.31 -21.63
N THR A 85 8.78 23.47 -20.40
CA THR A 85 8.50 22.36 -19.48
C THR A 85 7.01 22.22 -19.25
N LYS A 86 6.51 20.98 -19.27
CA LYS A 86 5.15 20.65 -18.85
C LYS A 86 5.20 19.58 -17.77
N LYS A 87 4.05 19.28 -17.15
CA LYS A 87 3.95 18.17 -16.21
C LYS A 87 4.30 16.85 -16.91
N SER A 88 5.07 15.99 -16.26
CA SER A 88 5.41 14.68 -16.82
C SER A 88 4.16 13.78 -16.90
N PRO A 89 4.08 12.85 -17.87
CA PRO A 89 3.00 11.87 -17.93
C PRO A 89 2.83 11.08 -16.61
N GLU A 90 3.95 10.77 -15.94
CA GLU A 90 3.99 10.11 -14.64
C GLU A 90 3.34 10.98 -13.56
N ALA A 91 3.59 12.29 -13.56
CA ALA A 91 3.01 13.21 -12.58
C ALA A 91 1.51 13.38 -12.81
N GLU A 92 1.05 13.43 -14.07
CA GLU A 92 -0.38 13.43 -14.39
C GLU A 92 -1.05 12.15 -13.89
N THR A 93 -0.44 11.00 -14.16
CA THR A 93 -0.93 9.70 -13.72
C THR A 93 -0.98 9.59 -12.20
N TYR A 94 0.09 10.02 -11.50
CA TYR A 94 0.15 10.02 -10.04
C TYR A 94 -0.97 10.86 -9.42
N ILE A 95 -1.19 12.08 -9.93
CA ILE A 95 -2.25 12.96 -9.42
C ILE A 95 -3.64 12.35 -9.62
N ALA A 96 -3.92 11.81 -10.82
CA ALA A 96 -5.20 11.18 -11.10
C ALA A 96 -5.43 9.94 -10.22
N LEU A 97 -4.42 9.08 -10.10
CA LEU A 97 -4.48 7.86 -9.32
C LEU A 97 -4.59 8.15 -7.82
N SER A 98 -3.88 9.17 -7.32
CA SER A 98 -3.89 9.57 -5.91
C SER A 98 -5.28 10.07 -5.48
N LYS A 99 -5.93 10.89 -6.32
CA LYS A 99 -7.31 11.32 -6.09
C LYS A 99 -8.28 10.14 -6.04
N ASN A 100 -8.16 9.22 -7.00
CA ASN A 100 -9.00 8.02 -7.03
C ASN A 100 -8.74 7.12 -5.81
N TYR A 101 -7.48 6.98 -5.39
CA TYR A 101 -7.10 6.19 -4.22
C TYR A 101 -7.71 6.79 -2.95
N ALA A 102 -7.62 8.10 -2.77
CA ALA A 102 -8.24 8.80 -1.65
C ALA A 102 -9.77 8.58 -1.63
N ALA A 103 -10.44 8.61 -2.79
CA ALA A 103 -11.87 8.33 -2.87
C ALA A 103 -12.22 6.87 -2.48
N VAL A 104 -11.45 5.89 -2.96
CA VAL A 104 -11.63 4.48 -2.60
C VAL A 104 -11.39 4.27 -1.10
N ILE A 105 -10.31 4.83 -0.55
CA ILE A 105 -10.02 4.74 0.89
C ILE A 105 -11.12 5.39 1.71
N LYS A 106 -11.64 6.56 1.30
CA LYS A 106 -12.75 7.21 1.97
C LYS A 106 -13.99 6.30 2.03
N GLN A 107 -14.41 5.74 0.89
CA GLN A 107 -15.54 4.79 0.83
C GLN A 107 -15.31 3.58 1.75
N LEU A 108 -14.09 3.04 1.75
CA LEU A 108 -13.73 1.94 2.63
C LEU A 108 -13.83 2.34 4.11
N THR A 109 -13.29 3.50 4.50
CA THR A 109 -13.31 3.97 5.90
C THR A 109 -14.70 4.29 6.42
N GLU A 110 -15.62 4.76 5.56
CA GLU A 110 -17.02 5.01 5.92
C GLU A 110 -17.77 3.71 6.26
N LEU A 111 -17.31 2.57 5.74
CA LEU A 111 -17.91 1.26 5.98
C LEU A 111 -17.31 0.55 7.21
N VAL A 112 -16.15 1.00 7.71
CA VAL A 112 -15.57 0.46 8.96
C VAL A 112 -16.43 0.92 10.13
N PRO A 113 -17.04 0.00 10.91
CA PRO A 113 -17.71 0.38 12.15
C PRO A 113 -16.70 1.09 13.05
N ALA A 114 -17.09 2.19 13.69
CA ALA A 114 -16.25 2.87 14.68
C ALA A 114 -15.63 1.80 15.59
N ALA A 115 -14.30 1.74 15.61
CA ALA A 115 -13.59 0.63 16.25
C ALA A 115 -14.21 0.37 17.62
N LYS A 116 -14.77 -0.83 17.83
CA LYS A 116 -15.21 -1.25 19.16
C LYS A 116 -13.98 -1.10 20.04
N ARG A 117 -13.96 -0.07 20.90
CA ARG A 117 -12.89 0.13 21.87
C ARG A 117 -12.76 -1.21 22.57
N LYS A 118 -11.61 -1.87 22.42
CA LYS A 118 -11.32 -3.04 23.24
C LYS A 118 -11.45 -2.54 24.68
N THR A 119 -12.43 -3.04 25.41
CA THR A 119 -12.51 -2.83 26.86
C THR A 119 -11.16 -3.23 27.40
N SER A 120 -10.45 -2.27 27.99
CA SER A 120 -9.12 -2.55 28.54
C SER A 120 -9.29 -3.61 29.62
N ARG A 121 -8.25 -4.43 29.85
CA ARG A 121 -8.28 -5.45 30.91
C ARG A 121 -8.64 -4.86 32.27
N LEU A 122 -8.28 -3.59 32.50
CA LEU A 122 -8.64 -2.79 33.67
C LEU A 122 -10.14 -2.45 33.75
N ALA A 123 -10.82 -2.23 32.62
CA ALA A 123 -12.25 -1.96 32.60
C ALA A 123 -13.08 -3.22 32.93
N ALA A 124 -12.60 -4.40 32.55
CA ALA A 124 -13.27 -5.67 32.86
C ALA A 124 -13.15 -6.10 34.34
N LEU A 125 -12.13 -5.61 35.06
CA LEU A 125 -11.86 -5.93 36.47
C LEU A 125 -12.57 -4.99 37.45
N ARG A 126 -13.30 -3.98 36.97
CA ARG A 126 -13.99 -2.99 37.82
C ARG A 126 -15.47 -3.31 38.04
N GLU A 127 -15.98 -4.34 37.37
CA GLU A 127 -17.36 -4.84 37.51
C GLU A 127 -17.45 -6.19 38.25
N GLU A 128 -16.35 -6.68 38.81
CA GLU A 128 -16.31 -7.73 39.85
C GLU A 128 -16.12 -7.10 41.23
#